data_AF-A0A538HHM3-F1
#
_entry.id   AF-A0A538HHM3-F1
#
_cell.length_a   1.000
_cell.length_b   1.000
_cell.length_c   1.000
_cell.angle_alpha   90.00
_cell.angle_beta   90.00
_cell.angle_gamma   90.00
#
_symmetry.space_group_name_H-M   'P 1'
#
loop_
_entity.id
_entity.type
_entity.pdbx_description
1 polymer ?
#
loop_
_entity_poly.entity_id
_entity_poly.type
_entity_poly.pdbx_seq_one_letter_code
_entity_poly.pdbx_strand_id
1 'polypeptide(L)'
;MSLMDHNGWRIDDLAQKAGLPVDTIRYYQREGLLPPAQRAGRCKMYGPVHLTRLERIRELQQRRFSLAAIRALIDDAGSTGLRAVFTDAGGAKEYSLDEMAELAGVDGTIISAICKAGLLREPRQYGRATYDGDDLEMLHAVAALWDLGLPVKAIAAIARIYTEGVEQMQRRVMDVFGGSNEVEWDPGEYEQVYELARASAGILLDATRRIVDYTHHRTLQRLTLDALAEDQAESGRRA
;
A
#
# COMPACT_ATOMS: atom_id res chain seq x y z
N MET A 1 7.52 -16.73 34.76
CA MET A 1 6.94 -16.73 33.40
C MET A 1 5.42 -16.66 33.56
N SER A 2 4.85 -15.45 33.54
CA SER A 2 3.46 -15.20 33.92
C SER A 2 2.57 -15.07 32.69
N LEU A 3 1.53 -15.89 32.71
CA LEU A 3 0.27 -15.88 31.97
C LEU A 3 -0.10 -14.55 31.29
N MET A 4 -0.39 -14.67 29.99
CA MET A 4 -1.31 -13.80 29.26
C MET A 4 -2.59 -13.66 30.08
N ASP A 5 -2.95 -12.42 30.46
CA ASP A 5 -4.30 -11.87 30.30
C ASP A 5 -4.39 -10.42 30.84
N HIS A 6 -5.35 -9.67 30.28
CA HIS A 6 -5.86 -8.33 30.63
C HIS A 6 -5.11 -7.19 29.90
N ASN A 7 -5.72 -6.17 29.31
CA ASN A 7 -7.06 -5.61 29.47
C ASN A 7 -7.22 -4.56 28.36
N GLY A 8 -8.36 -4.48 27.69
CA GLY A 8 -8.64 -3.27 26.92
C GLY A 8 -8.62 -2.03 27.83
N TRP A 9 -8.21 -0.89 27.31
CA TRP A 9 -8.20 0.39 28.01
C TRP A 9 -9.54 1.09 27.82
N ARG A 10 -9.98 1.84 28.83
CA ARG A 10 -10.99 2.90 28.57
C ARG A 10 -10.33 4.01 27.76
N ILE A 11 -11.15 4.85 27.14
CA ILE A 11 -10.62 5.92 26.27
C ILE A 11 -9.68 6.87 27.03
N ASP A 12 -9.94 7.11 28.31
CA ASP A 12 -9.13 7.98 29.17
C ASP A 12 -7.75 7.35 29.47
N ASP A 13 -7.71 6.04 29.73
CA ASP A 13 -6.46 5.30 29.94
C ASP A 13 -5.65 5.21 28.65
N LEU A 14 -6.32 5.03 27.50
CA LEU A 14 -5.67 5.03 26.18
C LEU A 14 -5.09 6.42 25.86
N ALA A 15 -5.84 7.49 26.14
CA ALA A 15 -5.41 8.88 25.99
C ALA A 15 -4.14 9.16 26.79
N GLN A 16 -4.12 8.75 28.06
CA GLN A 16 -2.94 8.88 28.92
C GLN A 16 -1.74 8.10 28.37
N LYS A 17 -1.95 6.85 27.93
CA LYS A 17 -0.89 6.01 27.37
C LYS A 17 -0.33 6.54 26.06
N ALA A 18 -1.19 7.03 25.16
CA ALA A 18 -0.78 7.59 23.88
C ALA A 18 -0.23 9.02 23.98
N GLY A 19 -0.39 9.67 25.14
CA GLY A 19 -0.04 11.09 25.32
C GLY A 19 -0.86 12.01 24.42
N LEU A 20 -2.14 11.70 24.22
CA LEU A 20 -3.07 12.44 23.36
C LEU A 20 -4.35 12.80 24.12
N PRO A 21 -4.98 13.95 23.82
CA PRO A 21 -6.30 14.26 24.32
C PRO A 21 -7.35 13.23 23.88
N VAL A 22 -8.33 12.96 24.75
CA VAL A 22 -9.48 12.08 24.44
C VAL A 22 -10.21 12.55 23.17
N ASP A 23 -10.35 13.86 22.99
CA ASP A 23 -11.01 14.42 21.80
C ASP A 23 -10.24 14.14 20.50
N THR A 24 -8.91 14.09 20.55
CA THR A 24 -8.06 13.70 19.41
C THR A 24 -8.27 12.24 19.04
N ILE A 25 -8.39 11.35 20.03
CA ILE A 25 -8.68 9.93 19.80
C ILE A 25 -10.08 9.77 19.19
N ARG A 26 -11.08 10.47 19.72
CA ARG A 26 -12.44 10.47 19.16
C ARG A 26 -12.48 11.03 17.74
N TYR A 27 -11.69 12.07 17.47
CA TYR A 27 -11.53 12.63 16.15
C TYR A 27 -10.94 11.58 15.19
N TYR A 28 -9.82 10.95 15.53
CA TYR A 28 -9.25 9.87 14.70
C TYR A 28 -10.21 8.70 14.49
N GLN A 29 -11.02 8.36 15.49
CA GLN A 29 -12.04 7.34 15.34
C GLN A 29 -13.17 7.77 14.37
N ARG A 30 -13.56 9.05 14.35
CA ARG A 30 -14.54 9.58 13.37
C ARG A 30 -13.96 9.65 11.96
N GLU A 31 -12.70 10.01 11.83
CA GLU A 31 -11.98 10.08 10.55
C GLU A 31 -11.54 8.69 10.02
N GLY A 32 -11.90 7.60 10.72
CA GLY A 32 -11.57 6.23 10.30
C GLY A 32 -10.11 5.82 10.51
N LEU A 33 -9.31 6.63 11.20
CA LEU A 33 -7.89 6.40 11.46
C LEU A 33 -7.63 5.36 12.56
N LEU A 34 -8.65 4.97 13.34
CA LEU A 34 -8.56 3.94 14.37
C LEU A 34 -9.61 2.85 14.14
N PRO A 35 -9.27 1.57 14.35
CA PRO A 35 -10.26 0.50 14.35
C PRO A 35 -11.32 0.78 15.44
N PRO A 36 -12.56 0.27 15.24
CA PRO A 36 -13.61 0.46 16.21
C PRO A 36 -13.26 -0.24 17.53
N ALA A 37 -13.52 0.44 18.65
CA ALA A 37 -13.34 -0.12 19.98
C ALA A 37 -14.22 -1.37 20.19
N GLN A 38 -13.68 -2.35 20.89
CA GLN A 38 -14.43 -3.56 21.25
C GLN A 38 -15.47 -3.22 22.32
N ARG A 39 -16.66 -3.82 22.21
CA ARG A 39 -17.70 -3.68 23.24
C ARG A 39 -17.48 -4.71 24.33
N ALA A 40 -17.35 -4.26 25.57
CA ALA A 40 -17.35 -5.10 26.76
C ALA A 40 -18.48 -4.63 27.69
N GLY A 41 -19.63 -5.30 27.62
CA GLY A 41 -20.85 -4.89 28.33
C GLY A 41 -21.35 -3.52 27.86
N ARG A 42 -21.45 -2.54 28.79
CA ARG A 42 -21.88 -1.16 28.50
C ARG A 42 -20.72 -0.21 28.15
N CYS A 43 -19.47 -0.69 28.14
CA CYS A 43 -18.29 0.14 27.93
C CYS A 43 -17.56 -0.23 26.62
N LYS A 44 -16.92 0.78 26.01
CA LYS A 44 -15.99 0.60 24.89
C LYS A 44 -14.58 0.38 25.45
N MET A 45 -13.89 -0.63 24.93
CA MET A 45 -12.56 -1.04 25.34
C MET A 45 -11.61 -1.00 24.14
N TYR A 46 -10.42 -0.43 24.36
CA TYR A 46 -9.40 -0.22 23.33
C TYR A 46 -8.21 -1.13 23.63
N GLY A 47 -7.93 -2.11 22.76
CA GLY A 47 -6.79 -3.00 22.91
C GLY A 47 -5.45 -2.43 22.40
N PRO A 48 -4.34 -3.21 22.53
CA PRO A 48 -2.99 -2.85 22.09
C PRO A 48 -2.90 -2.29 20.66
N VAL A 49 -3.69 -2.85 19.74
CA VAL A 49 -3.77 -2.39 18.34
C VAL A 49 -4.09 -0.88 18.22
N HIS A 50 -4.89 -0.32 19.13
CA HIS A 50 -5.23 1.11 19.10
C HIS A 50 -4.05 1.96 19.54
N LEU A 51 -3.29 1.52 20.56
CA LEU A 51 -2.13 2.25 21.05
C LEU A 51 -1.02 2.30 20.00
N THR A 52 -0.67 1.15 19.42
CA THR A 52 0.32 1.06 18.33
C THR A 52 -0.07 1.95 17.14
N ARG A 53 -1.37 2.00 16.81
CA ARG A 53 -1.87 2.84 15.71
C ARG A 53 -1.80 4.34 16.04
N LEU A 54 -2.12 4.72 17.28
CA LEU A 54 -1.98 6.11 17.76
C LEU A 54 -0.52 6.57 17.76
N GLU A 55 0.41 5.72 18.19
CA GLU A 55 1.85 6.01 18.15
C GLU A 55 2.33 6.23 16.71
N ARG A 56 1.87 5.40 15.77
CA ARG A 56 2.19 5.54 14.34
C ARG A 56 1.63 6.81 13.71
N ILE A 57 0.38 7.17 14.02
CA ILE A 57 -0.22 8.46 13.58
C ILE A 57 0.66 9.62 14.05
N ARG A 58 1.06 9.60 15.32
CA ARG A 58 1.87 10.66 15.92
C ARG A 58 3.25 10.76 15.28
N GLU A 59 3.93 9.65 15.02
CA GLU A 59 5.21 9.62 14.31
C GLU A 59 5.11 10.27 12.93
N LEU A 60 4.07 9.94 12.16
CA LEU A 60 3.87 10.49 10.82
C LEU A 60 3.46 11.97 10.86
N GLN A 61 2.66 12.40 11.85
CA GLN A 61 2.36 13.82 12.05
C GLN A 61 3.60 14.64 12.39
N GLN A 62 4.52 14.09 13.20
CA GLN A 62 5.79 14.76 13.51
C GLN A 62 6.63 14.98 12.25
N ARG A 63 6.52 14.05 11.28
CA ARG A 63 7.14 14.11 9.95
C ARG A 63 6.35 14.94 8.94
N ARG A 64 5.35 15.73 9.39
CA ARG A 64 4.56 16.68 8.58
C ARG A 64 3.64 16.05 7.52
N PHE A 65 3.34 14.76 7.60
CA PHE A 65 2.32 14.16 6.74
C PHE A 65 0.91 14.72 7.07
N SER A 66 0.10 14.97 6.04
CA SER A 66 -1.30 15.35 6.21
C SER A 66 -2.12 14.18 6.76
N LEU A 67 -3.24 14.44 7.45
CA LEU A 67 -4.09 13.36 7.96
C LEU A 67 -4.62 12.44 6.86
N ALA A 68 -4.86 12.97 5.66
CA ALA A 68 -5.23 12.18 4.49
C ALA A 68 -4.11 11.21 4.07
N ALA A 69 -2.87 11.69 3.99
CA ALA A 69 -1.71 10.84 3.68
C ALA A 69 -1.46 9.80 4.79
N ILE A 70 -1.60 10.20 6.06
CA ILE A 70 -1.48 9.29 7.21
C ILE A 70 -2.51 8.18 7.14
N ARG A 71 -3.75 8.49 6.76
CA ARG A 71 -4.80 7.49 6.58
C ARG A 71 -4.40 6.47 5.52
N ALA A 72 -3.97 6.93 4.35
CA ALA A 72 -3.50 6.06 3.28
C ALA A 72 -2.34 5.15 3.73
N LEU A 73 -1.39 5.69 4.49
CA LEU A 73 -0.20 4.96 4.95
C LEU A 73 -0.46 3.95 6.08
N ILE A 74 -1.44 4.21 6.95
CA ILE A 74 -1.71 3.34 8.12
C ILE A 74 -2.76 2.27 7.77
N ASP A 75 -3.62 2.51 6.78
CA ASP A 75 -4.48 1.48 6.19
C ASP A 75 -3.68 0.44 5.38
N ASP A 76 -2.42 0.73 5.05
CA ASP A 76 -1.50 -0.12 4.27
C ASP A 76 -0.67 -1.11 5.12
N ALA A 77 -0.78 -1.07 6.46
CA ALA A 77 -0.09 -2.01 7.36
C ALA A 77 -0.65 -3.46 7.30
N GLY A 78 -1.67 -3.68 6.48
CA GLY A 78 -2.18 -5.00 6.12
C GLY A 78 -3.14 -4.85 4.95
N SER A 79 -2.62 -5.03 3.74
CA SER A 79 -3.31 -5.26 2.45
C SER A 79 -4.83 -5.02 2.44
N THR A 80 -5.32 -4.12 1.57
CA THR A 80 -6.73 -3.86 1.19
C THR A 80 -7.56 -2.78 1.91
N GLY A 81 -6.97 -1.62 2.26
CA GLY A 81 -7.74 -0.46 2.75
C GLY A 81 -8.05 0.64 1.72
N LEU A 82 -7.18 0.86 0.72
CA LEU A 82 -7.29 2.01 -0.19
C LEU A 82 -8.50 1.94 -1.15
N ARG A 83 -9.00 0.74 -1.47
CA ARG A 83 -10.10 0.59 -2.46
C ARG A 83 -11.48 0.99 -1.96
N ALA A 84 -11.81 0.84 -0.68
CA ALA A 84 -13.20 1.02 -0.24
C ALA A 84 -13.65 2.48 -0.14
N VAL A 85 -12.70 3.44 -0.18
CA VAL A 85 -12.99 4.89 -0.18
C VAL A 85 -13.09 5.42 -1.62
N PHE A 86 -12.37 4.80 -2.56
CA PHE A 86 -12.42 5.13 -3.99
C PHE A 86 -13.38 4.25 -4.79
N THR A 87 -14.03 3.27 -4.17
CA THR A 87 -15.23 2.62 -4.73
C THR A 87 -16.51 3.45 -4.52
N ASP A 88 -16.39 4.78 -4.37
CA ASP A 88 -17.52 5.60 -4.79
C ASP A 88 -17.50 5.67 -6.31
N ALA A 89 -18.63 5.24 -6.88
CA ALA A 89 -18.95 5.42 -8.28
C ALA A 89 -19.19 6.91 -8.58
N GLY A 90 -18.19 7.76 -8.36
CA GLY A 90 -18.29 9.21 -8.35
C GLY A 90 -17.08 9.88 -9.00
N GLY A 91 -17.14 10.04 -10.34
CA GLY A 91 -16.33 10.97 -11.14
C GLY A 91 -14.82 10.89 -10.92
N ALA A 92 -14.13 10.13 -11.78
CA ALA A 92 -12.67 10.13 -11.85
C ALA A 92 -12.18 11.59 -11.96
N LYS A 93 -11.60 12.09 -10.87
CA LYS A 93 -11.01 13.42 -10.89
C LYS A 93 -9.81 13.35 -11.82
N GLU A 94 -9.89 14.10 -12.90
CA GLU A 94 -8.88 14.15 -13.93
C GLU A 94 -7.82 15.18 -13.57
N TYR A 95 -6.55 14.84 -13.79
CA TYR A 95 -5.42 15.71 -13.50
C TYR A 95 -4.52 15.87 -14.73
N SER A 96 -3.96 17.06 -14.88
CA SER A 96 -2.73 17.29 -15.65
C SER A 96 -1.50 16.86 -14.85
N LEU A 97 -0.37 16.66 -15.55
CA LEU A 97 0.89 16.30 -14.89
C LEU A 97 1.36 17.41 -13.93
N ASP A 98 1.19 18.68 -14.32
CA ASP A 98 1.58 19.84 -13.52
C ASP A 98 0.74 19.94 -12.24
N GLU A 99 -0.58 19.72 -12.32
CA GLU A 99 -1.45 19.68 -11.14
C GLU A 99 -1.06 18.55 -10.18
N MET A 100 -0.74 17.36 -10.69
CA MET A 100 -0.27 16.26 -9.83
C MET A 100 1.07 16.60 -9.17
N ALA A 101 1.99 17.22 -9.91
CA ALA A 101 3.28 17.66 -9.38
C ALA A 101 3.11 18.62 -8.19
N GLU A 102 2.24 19.62 -8.35
CA GLU A 102 1.90 20.58 -7.31
C GLU A 102 1.23 19.90 -6.10
N LEU A 103 0.22 19.06 -6.34
CA LEU A 103 -0.52 18.35 -5.29
C LEU A 103 0.34 17.35 -4.53
N ALA A 104 1.35 16.77 -5.18
CA ALA A 104 2.29 15.84 -4.55
C ALA A 104 3.51 16.54 -3.94
N GLY A 105 3.74 17.81 -4.24
CA GLY A 105 4.93 18.55 -3.79
C GLY A 105 6.22 18.01 -4.40
N VAL A 106 6.17 17.48 -5.62
CA VAL A 106 7.29 16.82 -6.30
C VAL A 106 7.84 17.70 -7.41
N ASP A 107 9.15 17.92 -7.42
CA ASP A 107 9.78 18.71 -8.48
C ASP A 107 9.90 17.94 -9.81
N GLY A 108 10.08 18.69 -10.90
CA GLY A 108 10.15 18.16 -12.26
C GLY A 108 11.29 17.15 -12.51
N THR A 109 12.35 17.16 -11.69
CA THR A 109 13.47 16.21 -11.80
C THR A 109 13.02 14.80 -11.42
N ILE A 110 12.27 14.68 -10.32
CA ILE A 110 11.74 13.40 -9.84
C ILE A 110 10.70 12.88 -10.83
N ILE A 111 9.79 13.75 -11.29
CA ILE A 111 8.78 13.42 -12.30
C ILE A 111 9.45 12.90 -13.57
N SER A 112 10.45 13.62 -14.09
CA SER A 112 11.18 13.17 -15.27
C SER A 112 11.84 11.80 -15.06
N ALA A 113 12.39 11.56 -13.86
CA ALA A 113 13.05 10.32 -13.53
C ALA A 113 12.08 9.12 -13.47
N ILE A 114 10.91 9.27 -12.85
CA ILE A 114 9.92 8.20 -12.76
C ILE A 114 9.19 7.94 -14.09
N CYS A 115 8.96 9.00 -14.90
CA CYS A 115 8.45 8.83 -16.26
C CYS A 115 9.44 8.06 -17.14
N LYS A 116 10.74 8.40 -17.08
CA LYS A 116 11.79 7.64 -17.78
C LYS A 116 11.94 6.21 -17.27
N ALA A 117 11.68 5.97 -15.99
CA ALA A 117 11.66 4.64 -15.41
C ALA A 117 10.41 3.82 -15.79
N GLY A 118 9.41 4.45 -16.42
CA GLY A 118 8.16 3.82 -16.84
C GLY A 118 7.14 3.61 -15.73
N LEU A 119 7.37 4.16 -14.54
CA LEU A 119 6.50 4.04 -13.38
C LEU A 119 5.25 4.92 -13.51
N LEU A 120 5.43 6.16 -13.96
CA LEU A 120 4.33 7.04 -14.40
C LEU A 120 4.33 7.07 -15.93
N ARG A 121 3.27 6.58 -16.57
CA ARG A 121 3.14 6.58 -18.03
C ARG A 121 2.08 7.57 -18.47
N GLU A 122 2.13 7.97 -19.73
CA GLU A 122 1.12 8.86 -20.28
C GLU A 122 -0.25 8.16 -20.31
N PRO A 123 -1.35 8.83 -19.92
CA PRO A 123 -2.68 8.22 -19.81
C PRO A 123 -3.16 7.53 -21.09
N ARG A 124 -2.74 8.04 -22.26
CA ARG A 124 -3.07 7.46 -23.57
C ARG A 124 -2.59 6.02 -23.73
N GLN A 125 -1.54 5.61 -23.02
CA GLN A 125 -1.07 4.22 -23.01
C GLN A 125 -2.04 3.27 -22.31
N TYR A 126 -2.93 3.82 -21.47
CA TYR A 126 -4.02 3.11 -20.81
C TYR A 126 -5.38 3.40 -21.47
N GLY A 127 -5.40 4.03 -22.64
CA GLY A 127 -6.64 4.42 -23.33
C GLY A 127 -7.38 5.59 -22.69
N ARG A 128 -6.70 6.41 -21.88
CA ARG A 128 -7.28 7.56 -21.16
C ARG A 128 -6.74 8.89 -21.69
N ALA A 129 -7.49 9.97 -21.50
CA ALA A 129 -7.09 11.32 -21.91
C ALA A 129 -6.23 12.04 -20.85
N THR A 130 -6.46 11.75 -19.58
CA THR A 130 -5.93 12.46 -18.41
C THR A 130 -5.51 11.49 -17.31
N TYR A 131 -4.68 11.96 -16.39
CA TYR A 131 -4.27 11.19 -15.22
C TYR A 131 -5.42 11.14 -14.21
N ASP A 132 -5.42 10.12 -13.35
CA ASP A 132 -6.47 9.93 -12.35
C ASP A 132 -5.93 9.90 -10.90
N GLY A 133 -6.79 9.47 -9.97
CA GLY A 133 -6.43 9.35 -8.56
C GLY A 133 -5.31 8.33 -8.29
N ASP A 134 -5.25 7.22 -9.03
CA ASP A 134 -4.23 6.19 -8.83
C ASP A 134 -2.84 6.72 -9.23
N ASP A 135 -2.78 7.51 -10.30
CA ASP A 135 -1.55 8.17 -10.76
C ASP A 135 -1.02 9.17 -9.71
N LEU A 136 -1.93 9.95 -9.10
CA LEU A 136 -1.58 10.91 -8.05
C LEU A 136 -1.09 10.20 -6.77
N GLU A 137 -1.75 9.12 -6.35
CA GLU A 137 -1.33 8.34 -5.19
C GLU A 137 0.07 7.73 -5.37
N MET A 138 0.36 7.22 -6.56
CA MET A 138 1.70 6.74 -6.89
C MET A 138 2.73 7.88 -6.76
N LEU A 139 2.40 9.09 -7.23
CA LEU A 139 3.30 10.24 -7.11
C LEU A 139 3.53 10.65 -5.65
N HIS A 140 2.51 10.57 -4.78
CA HIS A 140 2.68 10.74 -3.32
C HIS A 140 3.60 9.69 -2.71
N ALA A 141 3.53 8.43 -3.16
CA ALA A 141 4.42 7.38 -2.67
C ALA A 141 5.88 7.66 -3.05
N VAL A 142 6.12 8.15 -4.27
CA VAL A 142 7.44 8.60 -4.72
C VAL A 142 7.94 9.79 -3.90
N ALA A 143 7.07 10.77 -3.63
CA ALA A 143 7.39 11.91 -2.78
C ALA A 143 7.84 11.47 -1.38
N ALA A 144 7.14 10.51 -0.78
CA ALA A 144 7.50 9.98 0.54
C ALA A 144 8.88 9.31 0.57
N LEU A 145 9.30 8.65 -0.52
CA LEU A 145 10.67 8.10 -0.64
C LEU A 145 11.70 9.23 -0.74
N TRP A 146 11.40 10.28 -1.49
CA TRP A 146 12.27 11.45 -1.60
C TRP A 146 12.43 12.18 -0.27
N ASP A 147 11.35 12.39 0.48
CA ASP A 147 11.35 13.03 1.79
C ASP A 147 12.13 12.23 2.85
N LEU A 148 12.26 10.92 2.66
CA LEU A 148 13.14 10.05 3.45
C LEU A 148 14.64 10.25 3.12
N GLY A 149 14.96 11.07 2.13
CA GLY A 149 16.32 11.36 1.68
C GLY A 149 16.87 10.35 0.66
N LEU A 150 16.03 9.52 0.05
CA LEU A 150 16.51 8.61 -1.00
C LEU A 150 16.93 9.42 -2.24
N PRO A 151 18.14 9.21 -2.78
CA PRO A 151 18.56 9.89 -4.00
C PRO A 151 17.62 9.57 -5.18
N VAL A 152 17.31 10.56 -6.01
CA VAL A 152 16.44 10.39 -7.22
C VAL A 152 16.90 9.22 -8.09
N LYS A 153 18.22 9.05 -8.27
CA LYS A 153 18.78 7.92 -9.03
C LYS A 153 18.44 6.54 -8.43
N ALA A 154 18.32 6.44 -7.11
CA ALA A 154 17.96 5.21 -6.42
C ALA A 154 16.45 4.94 -6.57
N ILE A 155 15.62 5.98 -6.38
CA ILE A 155 14.17 5.89 -6.63
C ILE A 155 13.89 5.44 -8.07
N ALA A 156 14.55 6.06 -9.05
CA ALA A 156 14.41 5.71 -10.45
C ALA A 156 14.89 4.29 -10.78
N ALA A 157 15.96 3.82 -10.11
CA ALA A 157 16.44 2.45 -10.28
C ALA A 157 15.43 1.43 -9.72
N ILE A 158 14.89 1.69 -8.52
CA ILE A 158 13.83 0.87 -7.92
C ILE A 158 12.60 0.85 -8.84
N ALA A 159 12.12 2.02 -9.25
CA ALA A 159 10.98 2.18 -10.15
C ALA A 159 11.12 1.34 -11.42
N ARG A 160 12.31 1.34 -12.02
CA ARG A 160 12.59 0.55 -13.23
C ARG A 160 12.55 -0.96 -12.95
N ILE A 161 13.21 -1.42 -11.88
CA ILE A 161 13.20 -2.84 -11.50
C ILE A 161 11.76 -3.35 -11.32
N TYR A 162 10.92 -2.57 -10.63
CA TYR A 162 9.52 -2.94 -10.44
C TYR A 162 8.74 -2.92 -11.74
N THR A 163 8.87 -1.85 -12.54
CA THR A 163 8.12 -1.72 -13.80
C THR A 163 8.46 -2.85 -14.76
N GLU A 164 9.75 -3.13 -14.97
CA GLU A 164 10.20 -4.21 -15.86
C GLU A 164 9.80 -5.59 -15.32
N GLY A 165 9.96 -5.81 -14.01
CA GLY A 165 9.61 -7.08 -13.37
C GLY A 165 8.11 -7.37 -13.41
N VAL A 166 7.28 -6.37 -13.12
CA VAL A 166 5.81 -6.50 -13.19
C VAL A 166 5.37 -6.72 -14.63
N GLU A 167 5.94 -6.01 -15.61
CA GLU A 167 5.57 -6.20 -17.01
C GLU A 167 5.92 -7.62 -17.49
N GLN A 168 7.11 -8.13 -17.15
CA GLN A 168 7.49 -9.51 -17.46
C GLN A 168 6.59 -10.54 -16.76
N MET A 169 6.29 -10.32 -15.47
CA MET A 169 5.38 -11.17 -14.71
C MET A 169 3.99 -11.20 -15.34
N GLN A 170 3.43 -10.04 -15.69
CA GLN A 170 2.10 -9.96 -16.28
C GLN A 170 2.05 -10.59 -17.67
N ARG A 171 3.10 -10.44 -18.50
CA ARG A 171 3.16 -11.17 -19.79
C ARG A 171 3.05 -12.68 -19.58
N ARG A 172 3.79 -13.24 -18.62
CA ARG A 172 3.70 -14.67 -18.29
C ARG A 172 2.31 -15.07 -17.77
N VAL A 173 1.69 -14.24 -16.94
CA VAL A 173 0.31 -14.48 -16.48
C VAL A 173 -0.67 -14.46 -17.67
N MET A 174 -0.50 -13.53 -18.61
CA MET A 174 -1.32 -13.48 -19.82
C MET A 174 -1.07 -14.68 -20.73
N ASP A 175 0.18 -15.16 -20.82
CA ASP A 175 0.54 -16.34 -21.60
C ASP A 175 -0.17 -17.61 -21.11
N VAL A 176 -0.46 -17.72 -19.80
CA VAL A 176 -1.28 -18.82 -19.24
C VAL A 176 -2.62 -18.90 -19.97
N PHE A 177 -3.26 -17.77 -20.26
CA PHE A 177 -4.53 -17.72 -20.99
C PHE A 177 -4.34 -17.67 -22.52
N GLY A 178 -3.13 -17.42 -23.01
CA GLY A 178 -2.78 -17.41 -24.43
C GLY A 178 -2.53 -18.80 -25.04
N GLY A 179 -2.75 -19.89 -24.30
CA GLY A 179 -2.46 -21.25 -24.74
C GLY A 179 -0.98 -21.61 -24.69
N SER A 180 -0.20 -20.97 -23.82
CA SER A 180 1.21 -21.32 -23.60
C SER A 180 1.37 -22.64 -22.83
N ASN A 181 2.59 -23.20 -22.88
CA ASN A 181 2.98 -24.51 -22.32
C ASN A 181 2.67 -24.75 -20.82
N GLU A 182 2.28 -23.75 -20.03
CA GLU A 182 2.02 -23.93 -18.60
C GLU A 182 0.65 -24.56 -18.31
N VAL A 183 -0.37 -24.32 -19.15
CA VAL A 183 -1.72 -24.87 -18.97
C VAL A 183 -2.32 -25.23 -20.33
N GLU A 184 -2.64 -26.52 -20.52
CA GLU A 184 -3.42 -26.99 -21.66
C GLU A 184 -4.91 -26.83 -21.34
N TRP A 185 -5.60 -25.95 -22.07
CA TRP A 185 -7.01 -25.66 -21.84
C TRP A 185 -7.90 -26.51 -22.75
N ASP A 186 -8.92 -27.13 -22.16
CA ASP A 186 -10.07 -27.57 -22.96
C ASP A 186 -10.85 -26.32 -23.44
N PRO A 187 -11.32 -26.27 -24.70
CA PRO A 187 -12.05 -25.11 -25.22
C PRO A 187 -13.28 -24.73 -24.39
N GLY A 188 -13.99 -25.69 -23.80
CA GLY A 188 -15.15 -25.43 -22.96
C GLY A 188 -14.79 -24.88 -21.58
N GLU A 189 -13.64 -25.30 -21.02
CA GLU A 189 -13.11 -24.76 -19.76
C GLU A 189 -12.58 -23.34 -19.94
N TYR A 190 -11.86 -23.07 -21.04
CA TYR A 190 -11.35 -21.74 -21.36
C TYR A 190 -12.48 -20.71 -21.46
N GLU A 191 -13.55 -21.05 -22.20
CA GLU A 191 -14.71 -20.18 -22.38
C GLU A 191 -15.39 -19.86 -21.02
N GLN A 192 -15.54 -20.86 -20.15
CA GLN A 192 -16.10 -20.67 -18.81
C GLN A 192 -15.25 -19.72 -17.94
N VAL A 193 -13.92 -19.87 -17.98
CA VAL A 193 -13.00 -19.01 -17.23
C VAL A 193 -13.02 -17.59 -17.79
N TYR A 194 -13.06 -17.43 -19.11
CA TYR A 194 -13.14 -16.14 -19.76
C TYR A 194 -14.44 -15.41 -19.40
N GLU A 195 -15.59 -16.09 -19.46
CA GLU A 195 -16.89 -15.53 -19.07
C GLU A 195 -16.95 -15.20 -17.58
N LEU A 196 -16.42 -16.06 -16.72
CA LEU A 196 -16.29 -15.77 -15.28
C LEU A 196 -15.45 -14.51 -15.05
N ALA A 197 -14.33 -14.37 -15.77
CA ALA A 197 -13.45 -13.23 -15.65
C ALA A 197 -14.09 -11.93 -16.14
N ARG A 198 -14.81 -12.00 -17.26
CA ARG A 198 -15.59 -10.88 -17.80
C ARG A 198 -16.70 -10.46 -16.84
N ALA A 199 -17.46 -11.41 -16.31
CA ALA A 199 -18.57 -11.14 -15.39
C ALA A 199 -18.11 -10.67 -13.99
N SER A 200 -16.91 -11.07 -13.57
CA SER A 200 -16.39 -10.84 -12.21
C SER A 200 -15.08 -10.04 -12.17
N ALA A 201 -14.84 -9.20 -13.18
CA ALA A 201 -13.57 -8.49 -13.36
C ALA A 201 -13.13 -7.71 -12.11
N GLY A 202 -14.07 -7.03 -11.44
CA GLY A 202 -13.79 -6.32 -10.19
C GLY A 202 -13.20 -7.24 -9.12
N ILE A 203 -13.89 -8.33 -8.80
CA ILE A 203 -13.49 -9.31 -7.77
C ILE A 203 -12.13 -9.93 -8.08
N LEU A 204 -11.88 -10.27 -9.35
CA LEU A 204 -10.59 -10.81 -9.78
C LEU A 204 -9.45 -9.82 -9.61
N LEU A 205 -9.70 -8.53 -9.88
CA LEU A 205 -8.72 -7.48 -9.63
C LEU A 205 -8.41 -7.33 -8.14
N ASP A 206 -9.40 -7.43 -7.23
CA ASP A 206 -9.12 -7.41 -5.77
C ASP A 206 -8.26 -8.61 -5.35
N ALA A 207 -8.65 -9.79 -5.80
CA ALA A 207 -7.99 -11.04 -5.44
C ALA A 207 -6.54 -11.03 -5.92
N THR A 208 -6.31 -10.64 -7.17
CA THR A 208 -4.97 -10.51 -7.75
C THR A 208 -4.13 -9.50 -6.99
N ARG A 209 -4.67 -8.32 -6.65
CA ARG A 209 -3.96 -7.33 -5.83
C ARG A 209 -3.55 -7.90 -4.47
N ARG A 210 -4.46 -8.59 -3.77
CA ARG A 210 -4.15 -9.25 -2.48
C ARG A 210 -3.03 -10.28 -2.61
N ILE A 211 -3.04 -11.08 -3.67
CA ILE A 211 -2.00 -12.10 -3.92
C ILE A 211 -0.65 -11.43 -4.17
N VAL A 212 -0.61 -10.37 -4.98
CA VAL A 212 0.62 -9.61 -5.26
C VAL A 212 1.16 -8.98 -3.99
N ASP A 213 0.32 -8.25 -3.23
CA ASP A 213 0.72 -7.58 -1.98
C ASP A 213 1.27 -8.59 -0.96
N TYR A 214 0.58 -9.72 -0.78
CA TYR A 214 1.03 -10.78 0.12
C TYR A 214 2.38 -11.38 -0.30
N THR A 215 2.51 -11.73 -1.58
CA THR A 215 3.70 -12.40 -2.11
C THR A 215 4.91 -11.47 -2.05
N HIS A 216 4.71 -10.19 -2.38
CA HIS A 216 5.72 -9.15 -2.29
C HIS A 216 6.23 -9.00 -0.86
N HIS A 217 5.32 -8.79 0.10
CA HIS A 217 5.66 -8.60 1.50
C HIS A 217 6.44 -9.80 2.07
N ARG A 218 5.97 -11.02 1.83
CA ARG A 218 6.64 -12.24 2.31
C ARG A 218 8.00 -12.48 1.65
N THR A 219 8.14 -12.12 0.38
CA THR A 219 9.42 -12.24 -0.33
C THR A 219 10.45 -11.28 0.24
N LEU A 220 10.07 -10.01 0.47
CA LEU A 220 10.96 -9.04 1.13
C LEU A 220 11.37 -9.51 2.52
N GLN A 221 10.42 -10.02 3.31
CA GLN A 221 10.70 -10.54 4.65
C GLN A 221 11.72 -11.68 4.59
N ARG A 222 11.51 -12.67 3.72
CA ARG A 222 12.39 -13.83 3.57
C ARG A 222 13.81 -13.40 3.14
N LEU A 223 13.92 -12.62 2.06
CA LEU A 223 15.23 -12.20 1.53
C LEU A 223 16.01 -11.32 2.53
N THR A 224 15.30 -10.50 3.32
CA THR A 224 15.93 -9.71 4.37
C THR A 224 16.51 -10.59 5.48
N LEU A 225 15.77 -11.62 5.90
CA LEU A 225 16.25 -12.58 6.90
C LEU A 225 17.44 -13.40 6.38
N ASP A 226 17.38 -13.83 5.12
CA ASP A 226 18.47 -14.57 4.46
C ASP A 226 19.76 -13.73 4.45
N ALA A 227 19.69 -12.45 4.06
CA ALA A 227 20.83 -11.54 4.05
C ALA A 227 21.43 -11.29 5.45
N LEU A 228 20.59 -11.17 6.48
CA LEU A 228 21.06 -11.01 7.87
C LEU A 228 21.77 -12.27 8.39
N ALA A 229 21.30 -13.46 8.01
CA ALA A 229 21.94 -14.72 8.39
C ALA A 229 23.31 -14.88 7.72
N GLU A 230 23.44 -14.48 6.45
CA GLU A 230 24.71 -14.49 5.71
C GLU A 230 25.75 -13.56 6.34
N ASP A 231 25.36 -12.32 6.69
CA ASP A 231 26.26 -11.34 7.32
C ASP A 231 26.78 -11.81 8.69
N GLN A 232 25.93 -12.45 9.50
CA GLN A 232 26.33 -13.07 10.76
C GLN A 232 27.31 -14.23 10.56
N ALA A 233 27.08 -15.06 9.54
CA ALA A 233 27.95 -16.19 9.22
C ALA A 233 29.32 -15.75 8.65
N GLU A 234 29.40 -14.61 7.97
CA GLU A 234 30.67 -14.03 7.52
C GLU A 234 31.42 -13.34 8.66
N SER A 235 30.72 -12.61 9.52
CA SER A 235 31.30 -11.95 10.69
C SER A 235 31.89 -12.96 11.68
N GLY A 236 31.22 -14.10 11.90
CA GLY A 236 31.71 -15.18 12.76
C GLY A 236 32.88 -15.99 12.16
N ARG A 237 33.13 -15.91 10.84
CA ARG A 237 34.29 -16.53 10.19
C ARG A 237 35.55 -15.64 10.19
N ARG A 238 35.39 -14.35 10.46
CA ARG A 238 36.49 -13.36 10.52
C ARG A 238 36.99 -13.09 11.94
N ALA A 239 36.31 -13.60 12.97
CA ALA A 239 36.68 -13.51 14.39
C ALA A 239 37.39 -14.79 14.85
#